data_AF-A0AA40AD39-F1
#
_entry.id   AF-A0AA40AD39-F1
#
_cell.length_a   1.000
_cell.length_b   1.000
_cell.length_c   1.000
_cell.angle_alpha   90.00
_cell.angle_beta   90.00
_cell.angle_gamma   90.00
#
_symmetry.space_group_name_H-M   'P 1'
#
loop_
_entity.id
_entity.type
_entity.pdbx_description
1 polymer ?
#
loop_
_entity_poly.entity_id
_entity_poly.type
_entity_poly.pdbx_seq_one_letter_code
_entity_poly.pdbx_strand_id
1 'polypeptide(L)' 'MPHSDTASRVQALTLQALGWKNEDIEKLTGIKARALNKLLDRAIERGFEPSKLRIQDSYVANSPKSGRPQKQEASEE' A
#
# COMPACT_ATOMS: atom_id res chain seq x y z
N MET A 1 -3.32 -9.38 -13.68
CA MET A 1 -2.19 -8.49 -13.36
C MET A 1 -1.75 -8.79 -11.93
N PRO A 2 -0.45 -8.94 -11.67
CA PRO A 2 0.01 -9.50 -10.40
C PRO A 2 -0.50 -8.62 -9.26
N HIS A 3 -1.04 -9.27 -8.24
CA HIS A 3 -1.32 -8.64 -6.97
C HIS A 3 -0.03 -7.96 -6.52
N SER A 4 -0.03 -6.64 -6.40
CA SER A 4 1.20 -5.88 -6.10
C SER A 4 1.85 -6.43 -4.84
N ASP A 5 2.95 -7.16 -5.00
CA ASP A 5 3.66 -7.77 -3.88
C ASP A 5 4.18 -6.66 -2.95
N THR A 6 4.47 -7.04 -1.71
CA THR A 6 5.02 -6.10 -0.72
C THR A 6 6.29 -5.45 -1.26
N ALA A 7 7.15 -6.21 -1.96
CA ALA A 7 8.37 -5.70 -2.59
C ALA A 7 8.10 -4.59 -3.62
N SER A 8 7.11 -4.76 -4.51
CA SER A 8 6.76 -3.74 -5.51
C SER A 8 6.24 -2.46 -4.86
N ARG A 9 5.48 -2.59 -3.77
CA ARG A 9 4.98 -1.44 -2.99
C ARG A 9 6.10 -0.70 -2.27
N VAL A 10 7.04 -1.43 -1.66
CA VAL A 10 8.25 -0.84 -1.05
C VAL A 10 9.02 -0.07 -2.12
N GLN A 11 9.32 -0.70 -3.26
CA GLN A 11 10.06 -0.07 -4.34
C GLN A 11 9.37 1.19 -4.85
N ALA A 12 8.05 1.16 -5.05
CA ALA A 12 7.29 2.31 -5.53
C ALA A 12 7.27 3.47 -4.52
N LEU A 13 7.14 3.19 -3.21
CA LEU A 13 7.25 4.20 -2.15
C LEU A 13 8.65 4.81 -2.08
N THR A 14 9.70 4.00 -2.24
CA THR A 14 11.08 4.50 -2.28
C THR A 14 11.28 5.46 -3.44
N LEU A 15 10.86 5.06 -4.65
CA LEU A 15 11.01 5.89 -5.85
C LEU A 15 10.21 7.19 -5.74
N GLN A 16 8.99 7.13 -5.19
CA GLN A 16 8.19 8.33 -4.94
C GLN A 16 8.93 9.27 -3.98
N ALA A 17 9.44 8.76 -2.87
CA ALA A 17 10.13 9.58 -1.87
C ALA A 17 11.44 10.19 -2.39
N LEU A 18 12.06 9.54 -3.38
CA LEU A 18 13.20 10.07 -4.14
C LEU A 18 12.82 11.10 -5.21
N GLY A 19 11.52 11.40 -5.39
CA GLY A 19 11.03 12.42 -6.32
C GLY A 19 10.82 11.93 -7.76
N TRP A 20 10.74 10.62 -7.99
CA TRP A 20 10.47 10.09 -9.33
C TRP A 20 9.03 10.40 -9.78
N LYS A 21 8.85 10.56 -11.09
CA LYS A 21 7.53 10.79 -11.68
C LYS A 21 6.70 9.50 -11.65
N ASN A 22 5.39 9.63 -11.43
CA ASN A 22 4.47 8.50 -11.36
C ASN A 22 4.48 7.61 -12.62
N GLU A 23 4.65 8.21 -13.81
CA GLU A 23 4.75 7.47 -15.07
C GLU A 23 5.97 6.53 -15.12
N ASP A 24 7.10 6.99 -14.58
CA ASP A 24 8.33 6.20 -14.54
C ASP A 24 8.25 5.11 -13.46
N ILE A 25 7.65 5.44 -12.30
CA ILE A 25 7.37 4.46 -11.25
C ILE A 25 6.45 3.36 -11.77
N GLU A 26 5.43 3.70 -12.54
CA GLU A 26 4.50 2.73 -13.14
C GLU A 26 5.21 1.81 -14.14
N LYS A 27 6.11 2.34 -14.97
CA LYS A 27 6.92 1.54 -15.90
C LYS A 27 7.88 0.58 -15.15
N LEU A 28 8.49 1.04 -14.07
CA LEU A 28 9.48 0.26 -13.31
C LEU A 28 8.84 -0.80 -12.41
N THR A 29 7.74 -0.47 -11.74
CA THR A 29 7.14 -1.31 -10.70
C THR A 29 5.86 -2.02 -11.15
N GLY A 30 5.27 -1.60 -12.27
CA GLY A 30 3.95 -2.05 -12.72
C GLY A 30 2.78 -1.51 -11.89
N ILE A 31 3.04 -0.70 -10.84
CA ILE A 31 2.00 -0.11 -10.01
C ILE A 31 1.44 1.11 -10.71
N LYS A 32 0.13 1.06 -11.01
CA LYS A 32 -0.59 2.19 -11.59
C LYS A 32 -0.49 3.43 -10.70
N ALA A 33 -0.36 4.62 -11.28
CA ALA A 33 -0.29 5.88 -10.53
C ALA A 33 -1.42 6.03 -9.47
N ARG A 34 -2.65 5.60 -9.81
CA ARG A 34 -3.78 5.61 -8.88
C ARG A 34 -3.58 4.68 -7.66
N ALA A 35 -2.96 3.52 -7.87
CA ALA A 35 -2.65 2.58 -6.80
C ALA A 35 -1.47 3.07 -5.95
N LEU A 36 -0.49 3.73 -6.56
CA LEU A 36 0.61 4.40 -5.87
C LEU A 36 0.10 5.51 -4.94
N ASN A 37 -0.80 6.37 -5.41
CA ASN A 37 -1.37 7.42 -4.55
C ASN A 37 -2.09 6.82 -3.33
N LYS A 38 -2.93 5.80 -3.52
CA LYS A 38 -3.59 5.09 -2.39
C LYS A 38 -2.61 4.39 -1.45
N LEU A 39 -1.47 3.96 -1.96
CA LEU A 39 -0.40 3.40 -1.13
C LEU A 39 0.26 4.50 -0.30
N LEU A 40 0.55 5.64 -0.92
CA LEU A 40 1.15 6.80 -0.26
C LEU A 40 0.21 7.36 0.83
N ASP A 41 -1.08 7.52 0.54
CA ASP A 41 -2.07 7.99 1.52
C ASP A 41 -2.08 7.07 2.76
N ARG A 42 -2.19 5.75 2.56
CA ARG A 42 -2.14 4.77 3.66
C ARG A 42 -0.81 4.74 4.39
N ALA A 43 0.30 4.96 3.69
CA ALA A 43 1.61 5.03 4.31
C ALA A 43 1.68 6.27 5.23
N ILE A 44 1.22 7.43 4.75
CA ILE A 44 1.18 8.68 5.51
C ILE A 44 0.27 8.55 6.73
N GLU A 45 -0.92 7.96 6.57
CA GLU A 45 -1.83 7.64 7.69
C GLU A 45 -1.17 6.79 8.78
N ARG A 46 -0.20 5.95 8.41
CA ARG A 46 0.55 5.07 9.31
C ARG A 46 1.86 5.70 9.82
N GLY A 47 2.12 6.97 9.52
CA GLY A 47 3.28 7.71 9.99
C GLY A 47 4.50 7.66 9.06
N PHE A 48 4.33 7.31 7.78
CA PHE A 48 5.40 7.43 6.80
C PHE A 48 5.76 8.90 6.55
N GLU A 49 7.04 9.23 6.67
CA GLU A 49 7.59 10.53 6.32
C GLU A 49 8.54 10.38 5.11
N PRO A 50 8.19 10.94 3.93
CA PRO A 50 9.01 10.84 2.71
C PRO A 50 10.45 11.36 2.90
N SER A 51 10.64 12.37 3.76
CA SER A 51 11.94 12.99 4.04
C SER A 51 12.93 12.07 4.77
N LYS A 52 12.44 11.07 5.50
CA LYS A 52 13.28 10.17 6.32
C LYS A 52 13.73 8.91 5.57
N LEU A 53 13.22 8.67 4.34
CA LEU A 53 13.53 7.52 3.46
C LEU A 53 13.58 6.17 4.17
N ARG A 54 12.81 6.00 5.25
CA ARG A 54 12.74 4.77 6.04
C ARG A 54 11.37 4.15 5.84
N ILE A 55 11.34 3.02 5.14
CA ILE A 55 10.10 2.26 4.92
C ILE A 55 10.01 1.14 5.95
N GLN A 56 8.85 1.04 6.61
CA GLN A 56 8.49 -0.07 7.47
C GLN A 56 7.45 -0.94 6.78
N ASP A 57 7.40 -2.23 7.14
CA ASP A 57 6.41 -3.19 6.60
C ASP A 57 4.97 -2.72 6.87
N SER A 58 4.74 -2.05 8.01
CA SER A 58 3.46 -1.46 8.38
C SER A 58 2.94 -0.48 7.33
N TYR A 59 3.79 0.30 6.67
CA TYR A 59 3.37 1.30 5.68
C TYR A 59 2.85 0.66 4.39
N VAL A 60 3.47 -0.44 3.99
CA VAL A 60 3.15 -1.14 2.75
C VAL A 60 2.11 -2.23 2.93
N ALA A 61 1.85 -2.70 4.15
CA ALA A 61 0.91 -3.80 4.41
C ALA A 61 -0.51 -3.53 3.85
N ASN A 62 -1.15 -4.58 3.33
CA ASN A 62 -2.56 -4.44 2.96
C ASN A 62 -3.41 -4.29 4.22
N SER A 63 -4.46 -3.46 4.14
CA SER A 63 -5.48 -3.48 5.19
C SER A 63 -6.09 -4.89 5.24
N PRO A 64 -6.41 -5.40 6.44
CA PRO A 64 -7.13 -6.67 6.55
C PRO A 64 -8.37 -6.57 5.67
N LYS A 65 -8.55 -7.56 4.77
CA LYS A 65 -9.76 -7.63 3.96
C LYS A 65 -10.89 -7.85 4.95
N SER A 66 -11.72 -6.83 5.17
CA SER A 66 -13.01 -7.03 5.84
C SER A 66 -13.75 -8.04 4.96
N GLY A 67 -13.78 -9.30 5.40
CA GLY A 67 -14.49 -10.34 4.69
C GLY A 67 -15.98 -10.02 4.62
N ARG A 68 -16.72 -10.86 3.89
CA ARG A 68 -18.18 -10.86 4.00
C ARG A 68 -18.53 -11.14 5.47
N PRO A 69 -19.37 -10.33 6.13
CA PRO A 69 -19.79 -10.62 7.50
C PRO A 69 -20.40 -12.04 7.53
N GLN A 70 -19.84 -12.92 8.35
CA GLN A 70 -20.41 -14.24 8.59
C GLN A 70 -21.67 -14.07 9.46
N LYS A 71 -22.76 -14.74 9.08
CA LYS A 71 -24.00 -14.75 9.83
C LYS A 71 -23.70 -15.30 11.24
N GLN A 72 -23.87 -14.47 12.25
CA GLN A 72 -23.83 -14.90 13.64
C GLN A 72 -25.12 -15.70 13.88
N GLU A 73 -25.01 -17.01 14.06
CA GLU A 73 -26.10 -17.78 14.66
C GLU A 73 -26.17 -17.35 16.11
N ALA A 74 -27.23 -16.64 16.47
CA ALA A 74 -27.50 -16.26 17.85
C ALA A 74 -27.70 -17.55 18.64
N SER A 75 -26.80 -17.83 19.57
CA SER A 75 -27.00 -18.82 20.61
C SER A 75 -28.16 -18.34 21.49
N GLU A 76 -29.34 -18.95 21.30
CA GLU A 76 -30.47 -18.88 22.23
C GLU A 76 -30.06 -19.58 23.54
N GLU A 77 -30.18 -18.85 24.65
CA GLU A 77 -30.22 -19.39 26.02
C GLU A 77 -31.65 -19.78 26.40
#